data_AF-A0A3P1B525-F1
#
_entry.id   AF-A0A3P1B525-F1
#
_cell.length_a   1.000
_cell.length_b   1.000
_cell.length_c   1.000
_cell.angle_alpha   90.00
_cell.angle_beta   90.00
_cell.angle_gamma   90.00
#
_symmetry.space_group_name_H-M   'P 1'
#
loop_
_entity.id
_entity.type
_entity.pdbx_description
1 polymer ?
#
loop_
_entity_poly.entity_id
_entity_poly.type
_entity_poly.pdbx_seq_one_letter_code
_entity_poly.pdbx_strand_id
1 'polypeptide(L)'
;MKNSLLFVSLIIVVFNCYSTFAQPQNKYDLELNQFEKELEYKKITPTYRIQVESDMVRFEDFIISFSELDDSLKIYINKDTLNVYKLITQNIVEDEKQQVDYANSPLEINYYKELNILMFLVHFYPCTGLGCGVNYQVMYHTKTKKSFAFGRFRTGFDMELYNYNDDKPYYLSKSFNGRNIEGIDTIRYELFPIDFSLQELHPLKEIFAEIVTDENENETISFQKQWIK
;
A
#
# COMPACT_ATOMS: atom_id res chain seq x y z
N MET A 1 -70.46 -12.67 49.71
CA MET A 1 -70.19 -13.63 48.62
C MET A 1 -69.07 -13.07 47.76
N LYS A 2 -68.08 -13.91 47.47
CA LYS A 2 -66.86 -13.64 46.70
C LYS A 2 -67.18 -13.19 45.27
N ASN A 3 -66.32 -12.33 44.70
CA ASN A 3 -65.84 -12.36 43.31
C ASN A 3 -64.84 -11.20 43.13
N SER A 4 -63.56 -11.43 43.45
CA SER A 4 -62.48 -11.80 42.52
C SER A 4 -62.12 -10.69 41.54
N LEU A 5 -61.12 -9.88 41.92
CA LEU A 5 -60.35 -9.01 41.06
C LEU A 5 -59.66 -9.85 39.97
N LEU A 6 -59.92 -9.55 38.71
CA LEU A 6 -59.13 -10.06 37.59
C LEU A 6 -58.02 -9.03 37.31
N PHE A 7 -56.80 -9.30 37.77
CA PHE A 7 -55.61 -8.55 37.37
C PHE A 7 -55.20 -9.00 35.97
N VAL A 8 -55.50 -8.19 34.96
CA VAL A 8 -54.93 -8.34 33.62
C VAL A 8 -53.56 -7.65 33.65
N SER A 9 -52.50 -8.45 33.73
CA SER A 9 -51.13 -7.98 33.57
C SER A 9 -50.88 -7.66 32.09
N LEU A 10 -50.82 -6.37 31.77
CA LEU A 10 -50.47 -5.87 30.45
C LEU A 10 -48.94 -5.96 30.30
N ILE A 11 -48.45 -6.98 29.59
CA ILE A 11 -47.03 -7.09 29.21
C ILE A 11 -46.80 -6.07 28.09
N ILE A 12 -46.22 -4.92 28.44
CA ILE A 12 -45.70 -3.95 27.48
C ILE A 12 -44.35 -4.49 26.99
N VAL A 13 -44.34 -5.13 25.83
CA VAL A 13 -43.10 -5.44 25.10
C VAL A 13 -42.59 -4.13 24.51
N VAL A 14 -41.64 -3.51 25.19
CA VAL A 14 -40.89 -2.37 24.64
C VAL A 14 -39.95 -2.94 23.59
N PHE A 15 -40.36 -2.92 22.33
CA PHE A 15 -39.43 -3.07 21.21
C PHE A 15 -38.49 -1.87 21.24
N ASN A 16 -37.32 -2.05 21.84
CA ASN A 16 -36.18 -1.17 21.62
C ASN A 16 -35.78 -1.34 20.15
N CYS A 17 -36.45 -0.60 19.28
CA CYS A 17 -36.01 -0.34 17.93
C CYS A 17 -34.78 0.57 18.07
N TYR A 18 -33.61 -0.02 18.29
CA TYR A 18 -32.36 0.66 18.00
C TYR A 18 -32.38 0.90 16.49
N SER A 19 -32.84 2.09 16.10
CA SER A 19 -32.44 2.66 14.83
C SER A 19 -30.94 2.84 14.93
N THR A 20 -30.19 1.92 14.33
CA THR A 20 -28.85 2.22 13.87
C THR A 20 -28.98 3.41 12.94
N PHE A 21 -28.71 4.61 13.47
CA PHE A 21 -28.43 5.77 12.64
C PHE A 21 -27.21 5.38 11.81
N ALA A 22 -27.44 4.87 10.60
CA ALA A 22 -26.44 4.85 9.57
C ALA A 22 -26.06 6.32 9.37
N GLN A 23 -24.88 6.70 9.85
CA GLN A 23 -24.31 7.99 9.49
C GLN A 23 -24.31 8.06 7.96
N PRO A 24 -24.74 9.19 7.37
CA PRO A 24 -24.68 9.34 5.92
C PRO A 24 -23.22 9.15 5.50
N GLN A 25 -22.95 8.07 4.77
CA GLN A 25 -21.62 7.79 4.25
C GLN A 25 -21.21 9.01 3.41
N ASN A 26 -20.07 9.62 3.74
CA ASN A 26 -19.58 10.80 3.02
C ASN A 26 -19.45 10.40 1.54
N LYS A 27 -19.89 11.29 0.62
CA LYS A 27 -19.86 11.04 -0.83
C LYS A 27 -18.47 10.56 -1.27
N TYR A 28 -17.41 11.15 -0.72
CA TYR A 28 -16.03 10.81 -1.05
C TYR A 28 -15.62 9.42 -0.57
N ASP A 29 -16.11 8.98 0.59
CA ASP A 29 -15.86 7.62 1.09
C ASP A 29 -16.45 6.59 0.12
N LEU A 30 -17.64 6.86 -0.42
CA LEU A 30 -18.26 5.96 -1.39
C LEU A 30 -17.43 5.87 -2.68
N GLU A 31 -16.96 6.99 -3.21
CA GLU A 31 -16.13 7.04 -4.42
C GLU A 31 -14.76 6.36 -4.21
N LEU A 32 -14.13 6.59 -3.05
CA LEU A 32 -12.89 5.92 -2.66
C LEU A 32 -13.08 4.41 -2.54
N ASN A 33 -14.12 3.96 -1.85
CA ASN A 33 -14.45 2.53 -1.73
C ASN A 33 -14.72 1.87 -3.09
N GLN A 34 -15.34 2.59 -4.04
CA GLN A 34 -15.54 2.09 -5.41
C GLN A 34 -14.21 1.97 -6.15
N PHE A 35 -13.34 2.97 -6.03
CA PHE A 35 -12.00 2.94 -6.60
C PHE A 35 -11.16 1.77 -6.06
N GLU A 36 -11.15 1.54 -4.74
CA GLU A 36 -10.43 0.42 -4.13
C GLU A 36 -10.96 -0.94 -4.61
N LYS A 37 -12.28 -1.07 -4.77
CA LYS A 37 -12.88 -2.28 -5.37
C LYS A 37 -12.46 -2.48 -6.82
N GLU A 38 -12.43 -1.41 -7.62
CA GLU A 38 -11.94 -1.49 -9.01
C GLU A 38 -10.49 -1.97 -9.08
N LEU A 39 -9.63 -1.47 -8.18
CA LEU A 39 -8.23 -1.91 -8.07
C LEU A 39 -8.12 -3.40 -7.75
N GLU A 40 -8.92 -3.90 -6.81
CA GLU A 40 -8.86 -5.30 -6.39
C GLU A 40 -9.15 -6.27 -7.56
N TYR A 41 -10.08 -5.93 -8.45
CA TYR A 41 -10.36 -6.74 -9.65
C TYR A 41 -9.22 -6.74 -10.68
N LYS A 42 -8.32 -5.76 -10.63
CA LYS A 42 -7.18 -5.62 -11.56
C LYS A 42 -5.89 -6.17 -10.97
N LYS A 43 -5.91 -6.56 -9.70
CA LYS A 43 -4.74 -7.05 -8.98
C LYS A 43 -4.21 -8.34 -9.59
N ILE A 44 -2.91 -8.37 -9.83
CA ILE A 44 -2.17 -9.59 -10.18
C ILE A 44 -1.86 -10.30 -8.86
N THR A 45 -2.34 -11.53 -8.71
CA THR A 45 -2.00 -12.34 -7.53
C THR A 45 -0.55 -12.82 -7.63
N PRO A 46 0.29 -12.59 -6.60
CA PRO A 46 1.64 -13.13 -6.60
C PRO A 46 1.62 -14.66 -6.52
N THR A 47 2.60 -15.30 -7.15
CA THR A 47 2.78 -16.76 -7.07
C THR A 47 3.13 -17.19 -5.64
N TYR A 48 3.96 -16.39 -4.97
CA TYR A 48 4.28 -16.57 -3.56
C TYR A 48 4.17 -15.23 -2.82
N ARG A 49 3.63 -15.27 -1.61
CA ARG A 49 3.61 -14.18 -0.64
C ARG A 49 4.15 -14.71 0.67
N ILE A 50 5.29 -14.20 1.11
CA ILE A 50 6.08 -14.76 2.21
C ILE A 50 6.34 -13.67 3.23
N GLN A 51 5.92 -13.87 4.48
CA GLN A 51 6.33 -13.03 5.59
C GLN A 51 7.75 -13.41 6.01
N VAL A 52 8.60 -12.42 6.25
CA VAL A 52 9.99 -12.65 6.63
C VAL A 52 10.10 -12.75 8.14
N GLU A 53 10.33 -13.97 8.63
CA GLU A 53 10.45 -14.27 10.07
C GLU A 53 11.89 -14.67 10.46
N SER A 54 12.78 -14.87 9.48
CA SER A 54 14.17 -15.25 9.68
C SER A 54 15.09 -14.53 8.68
N ASP A 55 16.39 -14.53 8.99
CA ASP A 55 17.46 -13.94 8.17
C ASP A 55 17.65 -14.62 6.80
N MET A 56 17.03 -15.78 6.61
CA MET A 56 17.05 -16.55 5.37
C MET A 56 15.65 -17.07 5.02
N VAL A 57 15.26 -16.92 3.76
CA VAL A 57 14.02 -17.43 3.17
C VAL A 57 14.36 -18.36 2.01
N ARG A 58 13.70 -19.52 1.93
CA ARG A 58 13.90 -20.51 0.87
C ARG A 58 12.56 -20.91 0.24
N PHE A 59 12.45 -20.78 -1.07
CA PHE A 59 11.29 -21.22 -1.85
C PHE A 59 11.69 -21.41 -3.32
N GLU A 60 11.09 -22.39 -4.00
CA GLU A 60 11.49 -22.76 -5.37
C GLU A 60 13.03 -22.93 -5.46
N ASP A 61 13.68 -22.24 -6.39
CA ASP A 61 15.13 -22.20 -6.56
C ASP A 61 15.78 -20.95 -5.92
N PHE A 62 15.05 -20.23 -5.06
CA PHE A 62 15.55 -19.05 -4.37
C PHE A 62 16.05 -19.38 -2.96
N ILE A 63 17.26 -18.92 -2.68
CA ILE A 63 17.81 -18.73 -1.35
C ILE A 63 18.00 -17.21 -1.20
N ILE A 64 17.18 -16.60 -0.36
CA ILE A 64 17.25 -15.16 -0.09
C ILE A 64 17.74 -14.98 1.34
N SER A 65 18.74 -14.13 1.53
CA SER A 65 19.19 -13.76 2.87
C SER A 65 19.47 -12.27 2.97
N PHE A 66 19.56 -11.78 4.20
CA PHE A 66 19.67 -10.35 4.50
C PHE A 66 20.89 -10.07 5.36
N SER A 67 21.50 -8.90 5.19
CA SER A 67 22.54 -8.43 6.11
C SER A 67 22.28 -6.99 6.51
N GLU A 68 22.30 -6.79 7.82
CA GLU A 68 22.13 -5.50 8.49
C GLU A 68 23.48 -4.96 9.04
N LEU A 69 24.58 -5.72 8.90
CA LEU A 69 25.85 -5.49 9.59
C LEU A 69 26.62 -4.24 9.10
N ASP A 70 26.22 -3.63 7.97
CA ASP A 70 26.95 -2.55 7.28
C ASP A 70 26.16 -1.23 7.18
N ASP A 71 25.39 -0.87 8.22
CA ASP A 71 24.49 0.33 8.30
C ASP A 71 23.37 0.41 7.24
N SER A 72 23.44 -0.40 6.19
CA SER A 72 22.55 -0.37 5.02
C SER A 72 22.12 -1.76 4.61
N LEU A 73 20.82 -1.97 4.38
CA LEU A 73 20.27 -3.28 4.03
C LEU A 73 20.87 -3.79 2.71
N LYS A 74 21.37 -5.03 2.75
CA LYS A 74 21.71 -5.81 1.56
C LYS A 74 20.84 -7.04 1.50
N ILE A 75 20.26 -7.27 0.32
CA ILE A 75 19.47 -8.47 0.03
C ILE A 75 20.29 -9.36 -0.90
N TYR A 76 20.64 -10.55 -0.44
CA TYR A 76 21.32 -11.56 -1.25
C TYR A 76 20.29 -12.48 -1.86
N ILE A 77 20.29 -12.59 -3.18
CA ILE A 77 19.33 -13.41 -3.94
C ILE A 77 20.15 -14.44 -4.72
N ASN A 78 20.22 -15.67 -4.20
CA ASN A 78 21.12 -16.72 -4.69
C ASN A 78 22.59 -16.28 -4.66
N LYS A 79 23.14 -15.89 -5.81
CA LYS A 79 24.52 -15.38 -5.96
C LYS A 79 24.58 -13.88 -6.25
N ASP A 80 23.43 -13.21 -6.35
CA ASP A 80 23.35 -11.79 -6.63
C ASP A 80 23.19 -10.98 -5.34
N THR A 81 23.57 -9.70 -5.39
CA THR A 81 23.45 -8.76 -4.26
C THR A 81 22.70 -7.52 -4.69
N LEU A 82 21.54 -7.30 -4.08
CA LEU A 82 20.76 -6.09 -4.21
C LEU A 82 21.11 -5.13 -3.07
N ASN A 83 21.75 -4.02 -3.42
CA ASN A 83 22.12 -2.95 -2.51
C ASN A 83 21.00 -1.90 -2.47
N VAL A 84 20.06 -2.02 -1.53
CA VAL A 84 18.85 -1.16 -1.55
C VAL A 84 19.18 0.31 -1.33
N TYR A 85 20.19 0.61 -0.49
CA TYR A 85 20.64 1.97 -0.21
C TYR A 85 21.11 2.76 -1.45
N LYS A 86 21.40 2.10 -2.58
CA LYS A 86 21.77 2.78 -3.84
C LYS A 86 20.56 3.20 -4.67
N LEU A 87 19.35 2.82 -4.26
CA LEU A 87 18.13 3.08 -5.01
C LEU A 87 17.51 4.41 -4.58
N ILE A 88 16.96 5.12 -5.56
CA ILE A 88 16.10 6.29 -5.37
C ILE A 88 14.70 5.88 -5.81
N THR A 89 13.68 6.29 -5.05
CA THR A 89 12.30 5.95 -5.36
C THR A 89 11.87 6.53 -6.70
N GLN A 90 11.04 5.78 -7.44
CA GLN A 90 10.47 6.22 -8.70
C GLN A 90 9.34 7.25 -8.48
N ASN A 91 8.67 7.19 -7.33
CA ASN A 91 7.64 8.13 -6.90
C ASN A 91 8.13 9.05 -5.76
N ILE A 92 7.37 10.11 -5.52
CA ILE A 92 7.47 10.94 -4.31
C ILE A 92 7.00 10.12 -3.12
N VAL A 93 7.76 10.15 -2.02
CA VAL A 93 7.41 9.43 -0.78
C VAL A 93 6.70 10.36 0.19
N GLU A 94 7.37 11.46 0.54
CA GLU A 94 6.89 12.58 1.35
C GLU A 94 7.53 13.83 0.75
N ASP A 95 6.76 14.60 -0.03
CA ASP A 95 7.15 15.83 -0.75
C ASP A 95 8.23 15.68 -1.85
N GLU A 96 9.13 14.71 -1.73
CA GLU A 96 10.18 14.39 -2.68
C GLU A 96 10.44 12.89 -2.86
N LYS A 97 11.25 12.55 -3.87
CA LYS A 97 11.81 11.19 -4.02
C LYS A 97 12.84 10.96 -2.92
N GLN A 98 12.87 9.76 -2.36
CA GLN A 98 13.78 9.43 -1.26
C GLN A 98 14.78 8.35 -1.68
N GLN A 99 15.93 8.36 -1.01
CA GLN A 99 16.89 7.25 -1.07
C GLN A 99 16.42 6.13 -0.15
N VAL A 100 16.62 4.88 -0.55
CA VAL A 100 16.21 3.70 0.25
C VAL A 100 17.32 3.28 1.22
N ASP A 101 18.04 4.24 1.79
CA ASP A 101 19.13 4.01 2.74
C ASP A 101 18.64 3.87 4.19
N TYR A 102 17.45 4.41 4.49
CA TYR A 102 16.82 4.29 5.79
C TYR A 102 16.28 2.88 6.09
N ALA A 103 16.07 2.02 5.09
CA ALA A 103 15.53 0.69 5.32
C ALA A 103 16.59 -0.29 5.84
N ASN A 104 16.27 -1.02 6.91
CA ASN A 104 17.15 -2.03 7.49
C ASN A 104 16.51 -3.42 7.65
N SER A 105 15.19 -3.54 7.53
CA SER A 105 14.46 -4.78 7.81
C SER A 105 13.51 -5.15 6.66
N PRO A 106 13.57 -6.38 6.12
CA PRO A 106 12.55 -6.92 5.23
C PRO A 106 11.33 -7.41 6.03
N LEU A 107 10.13 -7.15 5.52
CA LEU A 107 8.87 -7.61 6.14
C LEU A 107 8.17 -8.68 5.29
N GLU A 108 8.08 -8.47 3.99
CA GLU A 108 7.35 -9.35 3.07
C GLU A 108 8.11 -9.51 1.74
N ILE A 109 8.02 -10.70 1.15
CA ILE A 109 8.49 -10.99 -0.20
C ILE A 109 7.31 -11.47 -1.05
N ASN A 110 7.05 -10.79 -2.16
CA ASN A 110 6.13 -11.26 -3.19
C ASN A 110 6.92 -11.71 -4.42
N TYR A 111 6.63 -12.90 -4.93
CA TYR A 111 7.20 -13.40 -6.18
C TYR A 111 6.13 -13.55 -7.25
N TYR A 112 6.30 -12.84 -8.35
CA TYR A 112 5.48 -12.92 -9.56
C TYR A 112 6.25 -13.73 -10.61
N LYS A 113 6.03 -15.05 -10.64
CA LYS A 113 6.83 -16.00 -11.44
C LYS A 113 6.78 -15.70 -12.94
N GLU A 114 5.59 -15.50 -13.48
CA GLU A 114 5.39 -15.20 -14.91
C GLU A 114 6.08 -13.89 -15.33
N LEU A 115 6.10 -12.90 -14.44
CA LEU A 115 6.73 -11.60 -14.66
C LEU A 115 8.23 -11.60 -14.37
N ASN A 116 8.76 -12.64 -13.73
CA ASN A 116 10.14 -12.71 -13.25
C ASN A 116 10.48 -11.57 -12.27
N ILE A 117 9.55 -11.22 -11.39
CA ILE A 117 9.70 -10.11 -10.45
C ILE A 117 9.64 -10.61 -9.02
N LEU A 118 10.67 -10.28 -8.23
CA LEU A 118 10.61 -10.28 -6.77
C LEU A 118 10.29 -8.86 -6.31
N MET A 119 9.38 -8.73 -5.35
CA MET A 119 9.13 -7.48 -4.65
C MET A 119 9.40 -7.69 -3.17
N PHE A 120 10.15 -6.76 -2.57
CA PHE A 120 10.50 -6.76 -1.16
C PHE A 120 9.84 -5.55 -0.51
N LEU A 121 9.03 -5.80 0.51
CA LEU A 121 8.57 -4.76 1.41
C LEU A 121 9.65 -4.60 2.47
N VAL A 122 10.31 -3.45 2.48
CA VAL A 122 11.37 -3.14 3.44
C VAL A 122 11.01 -1.89 4.21
N HIS A 123 11.40 -1.86 5.48
CA HIS A 123 11.13 -0.76 6.38
C HIS A 123 12.29 -0.60 7.35
N PHE A 124 12.19 0.41 8.21
CA PHE A 124 13.10 0.56 9.33
C PHE A 124 12.53 -0.11 10.58
N TYR A 125 13.32 -0.91 11.27
CA TYR A 125 13.00 -1.51 12.54
C TYR A 125 14.24 -1.59 13.45
N PRO A 126 14.13 -1.26 14.76
CA PRO A 126 12.96 -0.66 15.41
C PRO A 126 12.76 0.78 14.94
N CYS A 127 11.53 1.14 14.57
CA CYS A 127 11.23 2.53 14.20
C CYS A 127 10.72 3.32 15.42
N THR A 128 11.08 4.61 15.48
CA THR A 128 10.47 5.57 16.40
C THR A 128 10.26 6.91 15.67
N GLY A 129 9.26 7.68 16.09
CA GLY A 129 8.97 9.00 15.53
C GLY A 129 8.48 8.97 14.07
N LEU A 130 8.80 10.03 13.31
CA LEU A 130 8.31 10.21 11.93
C LEU A 130 8.78 9.10 10.97
N GLY A 131 9.95 8.50 11.22
CA GLY A 131 10.49 7.42 10.40
C GLY A 131 9.66 6.13 10.41
N CYS A 132 8.73 5.96 11.35
CA CYS A 132 7.76 4.85 11.30
C CYS A 132 6.72 5.00 10.18
N GLY A 133 6.56 6.19 9.63
CA GLY A 133 5.62 6.43 8.54
C GLY A 133 6.10 5.88 7.20
N VAL A 134 7.42 5.68 7.04
CA VAL A 134 8.03 5.34 5.75
C VAL A 134 8.21 3.83 5.59
N ASN A 135 7.83 3.31 4.44
CA ASN A 135 8.19 1.98 3.98
C ASN A 135 8.47 1.99 2.47
N TYR A 136 9.22 1.00 2.01
CA TYR A 136 9.67 0.93 0.62
C TYR A 136 9.32 -0.41 -0.02
N GLN A 137 8.94 -0.35 -1.29
CA GLN A 137 8.70 -1.51 -2.15
C GLN A 137 9.83 -1.60 -3.16
N VAL A 138 10.75 -2.53 -2.93
CA VAL A 138 11.89 -2.74 -3.81
C VAL A 138 11.55 -3.87 -4.79
N MET A 139 11.44 -3.52 -6.06
CA MET A 139 11.19 -4.45 -7.14
C MET A 139 12.51 -4.87 -7.78
N TYR A 140 12.68 -6.17 -8.00
CA TYR A 140 13.87 -6.76 -8.59
C TYR A 140 13.48 -7.77 -9.67
N HIS A 141 13.98 -7.56 -10.89
CA HIS A 141 13.70 -8.45 -12.00
C HIS A 141 14.74 -9.58 -12.05
N THR A 142 14.30 -10.82 -11.83
CA THR A 142 15.17 -11.97 -11.56
C THR A 142 16.04 -12.38 -12.75
N LYS A 143 15.68 -12.02 -14.00
CA LYS A 143 16.53 -12.27 -15.19
C LYS A 143 17.54 -11.15 -15.45
N THR A 144 17.08 -9.91 -15.60
CA THR A 144 17.89 -8.73 -15.96
C THR A 144 18.67 -8.14 -14.79
N LYS A 145 18.35 -8.52 -13.54
CA LYS A 145 19.00 -8.06 -12.30
C LYS A 145 18.81 -6.56 -12.03
N LYS A 146 17.95 -5.90 -12.79
CA LYS A 146 17.58 -4.50 -12.59
C LYS A 146 16.55 -4.38 -11.48
N SER A 147 16.56 -3.21 -10.84
CA SER A 147 15.69 -2.92 -9.72
C SER A 147 15.08 -1.53 -9.83
N PHE A 148 13.88 -1.42 -9.30
CA PHE A 148 13.22 -0.14 -9.04
C PHE A 148 12.80 -0.10 -7.57
N ALA A 149 12.74 1.09 -7.00
CA ALA A 149 12.20 1.29 -5.67
C ALA A 149 10.99 2.21 -5.75
N PHE A 150 10.00 1.94 -4.92
CA PHE A 150 8.93 2.86 -4.60
C PHE A 150 8.91 3.07 -3.09
N GLY A 151 8.38 4.20 -2.65
CA GLY A 151 8.24 4.49 -1.24
C GLY A 151 6.85 4.99 -0.92
N ARG A 152 6.46 4.84 0.33
CA ARG A 152 5.16 5.25 0.85
C ARG A 152 5.34 5.87 2.22
N PHE A 153 4.61 6.94 2.48
CA PHE A 153 4.55 7.57 3.79
C PHE A 153 3.12 7.55 4.31
N ARG A 154 2.86 6.82 5.40
CA ARG A 154 1.55 6.71 6.08
C ARG A 154 0.38 6.25 5.20
N THR A 155 0.62 5.78 3.97
CA THR A 155 -0.41 5.33 3.02
C THR A 155 -0.54 3.80 2.92
N GLY A 156 -0.14 3.09 3.99
CA GLY A 156 -0.14 1.63 4.08
C GLY A 156 1.13 0.97 3.54
N PHE A 157 1.08 -0.37 3.50
CA PHE A 157 2.21 -1.25 3.18
C PHE A 157 1.98 -2.12 1.93
N ASP A 158 0.91 -1.88 1.18
CA ASP A 158 0.58 -2.70 0.02
C ASP A 158 1.67 -2.62 -1.07
N MET A 159 1.93 -3.78 -1.67
CA MET A 159 3.02 -4.02 -2.61
C MET A 159 2.51 -4.91 -3.76
N GLU A 160 1.49 -4.41 -4.45
CA GLU A 160 0.73 -5.18 -5.43
C GLU A 160 0.98 -4.67 -6.85
N LEU A 161 0.91 -5.58 -7.81
CA LEU A 161 0.92 -5.26 -9.24
C LEU A 161 -0.49 -5.38 -9.82
N TYR A 162 -0.75 -4.64 -10.88
CA TYR A 162 -2.06 -4.55 -11.53
C TYR A 162 -1.94 -4.80 -13.02
N ASN A 163 -2.98 -5.40 -13.60
CA ASN A 163 -3.12 -5.64 -15.02
C ASN A 163 -4.36 -4.91 -15.56
N TYR A 164 -4.18 -4.09 -16.61
CA TYR A 164 -5.25 -3.37 -17.29
C TYR A 164 -5.59 -3.93 -18.67
N ASN A 165 -5.38 -5.25 -18.85
CA ASN A 165 -5.57 -5.98 -20.10
C ASN A 165 -4.65 -5.50 -21.23
N ASP A 166 -3.47 -5.03 -20.86
CA ASP A 166 -2.34 -4.90 -21.77
C ASP A 166 -1.21 -5.84 -21.32
N ASP A 167 -0.19 -6.02 -22.16
CA ASP A 167 0.89 -6.98 -21.90
C ASP A 167 1.88 -6.51 -20.81
N LYS A 168 1.56 -5.46 -20.04
CA LYS A 168 2.48 -4.86 -19.07
C LYS A 168 1.88 -4.83 -17.66
N PRO A 169 2.66 -5.20 -16.63
CA PRO A 169 2.22 -4.99 -15.26
C PRO A 169 2.40 -3.52 -14.86
N TYR A 170 1.50 -3.03 -14.02
CA TYR A 170 1.56 -1.70 -13.43
C TYR A 170 1.80 -1.79 -11.93
N TYR A 171 2.58 -0.85 -11.40
CA TYR A 171 2.63 -0.60 -9.96
C TYR A 171 1.81 0.65 -9.63
N LEU A 172 0.98 0.55 -8.60
CA LEU A 172 0.22 1.68 -8.06
C LEU A 172 1.05 2.36 -6.97
N SER A 173 1.65 3.51 -7.28
CA SER A 173 2.29 4.34 -6.27
C SER A 173 1.25 5.14 -5.50
N LYS A 174 1.56 5.44 -4.24
CA LYS A 174 0.82 6.38 -3.41
C LYS A 174 1.80 7.43 -2.89
N SER A 175 1.85 8.57 -3.55
CA SER A 175 2.71 9.68 -3.17
C SER A 175 2.00 10.53 -2.13
N PHE A 176 2.66 10.83 -1.01
CA PHE A 176 2.16 11.76 -0.02
C PHE A 176 2.85 13.11 -0.18
N ASN A 177 2.08 14.19 -0.23
CA ASN A 177 2.61 15.54 -0.05
C ASN A 177 2.03 16.11 1.23
N GLY A 178 2.93 16.51 2.12
CA GLY A 178 2.61 17.03 3.43
C GLY A 178 2.11 18.47 3.40
N ARG A 179 1.90 18.98 4.61
CA ARG A 179 1.11 20.18 4.87
C ARG A 179 1.63 21.40 4.13
N ASN A 180 0.82 21.89 3.20
CA ASN A 180 1.06 23.18 2.56
C ASN A 180 0.70 24.35 3.49
N ILE A 181 0.91 25.59 3.03
CA ILE A 181 0.60 26.81 3.80
C ILE A 181 -0.88 26.97 4.19
N GLU A 182 -1.78 26.21 3.54
CA GLU A 182 -3.22 26.21 3.77
C GLU A 182 -3.67 25.08 4.72
N GLY A 183 -2.73 24.28 5.24
CA GLY A 183 -3.04 23.18 6.15
C GLY A 183 -3.50 21.90 5.44
N ILE A 184 -3.27 21.77 4.13
CA ILE A 184 -3.79 20.69 3.30
C ILE A 184 -2.71 19.66 3.01
N ASP A 185 -3.07 18.39 3.12
CA ASP A 185 -2.25 17.22 2.74
C ASP A 185 -2.90 16.52 1.54
N THR A 186 -2.07 15.86 0.71
CA THR A 186 -2.57 15.10 -0.45
C THR A 186 -1.98 13.71 -0.55
N ILE A 187 -2.80 12.75 -0.95
CA ILE A 187 -2.36 11.41 -1.38
C ILE A 187 -2.70 11.26 -2.85
N ARG A 188 -1.66 11.13 -3.68
CA ARG A 188 -1.79 10.94 -5.12
C ARG A 188 -1.47 9.51 -5.52
N TYR A 189 -2.43 8.86 -6.16
CA TYR A 189 -2.35 7.53 -6.71
C TYR A 189 -1.99 7.62 -8.19
N GLU A 190 -0.89 6.97 -8.59
CA GLU A 190 -0.42 7.02 -9.97
C GLU A 190 0.01 5.62 -10.43
N LEU A 191 -0.30 5.28 -11.69
CA LEU A 191 0.14 4.03 -12.28
C LEU A 191 1.49 4.19 -12.96
N PHE A 192 2.43 3.34 -12.58
CA PHE A 192 3.73 3.21 -13.22
C PHE A 192 3.75 1.93 -14.07
N PRO A 193 3.86 2.04 -15.41
CA PRO A 193 4.11 0.87 -16.24
C PRO A 193 5.50 0.32 -15.91
N ILE A 194 5.57 -0.95 -15.55
CA ILE A 194 6.83 -1.59 -15.18
C ILE A 194 7.56 -2.06 -16.43
N ASP A 195 8.67 -1.39 -16.74
CA ASP A 195 9.53 -1.73 -17.87
C ASP A 195 11.01 -1.69 -17.46
N PHE A 196 11.57 -2.87 -17.21
CA PHE A 196 12.99 -3.02 -16.85
C PHE A 196 13.95 -2.76 -18.01
N SER A 197 13.51 -2.45 -19.23
CA SER A 197 14.41 -1.93 -20.25
C SER A 197 14.84 -0.49 -19.94
N LEU A 198 14.01 0.26 -19.23
CA LEU A 198 14.25 1.66 -18.87
C LEU A 198 15.22 1.82 -17.69
N GLN A 199 15.70 3.06 -17.52
CA GLN A 199 16.51 3.48 -16.37
C GLN A 199 15.64 4.14 -15.29
N GLU A 200 14.60 4.86 -15.71
CA GLU A 200 13.63 5.54 -14.85
C GLU A 200 12.23 5.25 -15.41
N LEU A 201 11.29 5.03 -14.50
CA LEU A 201 9.87 4.88 -14.82
C LEU A 201 9.16 6.21 -14.63
N HIS A 202 8.15 6.46 -15.46
CA HIS A 202 7.30 7.64 -15.34
C HIS A 202 5.84 7.21 -15.18
N PRO A 203 5.07 7.89 -14.31
CA PRO A 203 3.66 7.59 -14.16
C PRO A 203 2.89 7.97 -15.41
N LEU A 204 1.76 7.31 -15.61
CA LEU A 204 0.75 7.73 -16.58
C LEU A 204 0.09 9.03 -16.08
N LYS A 205 0.61 10.19 -16.47
CA LYS A 205 0.20 11.51 -15.93
C LYS A 205 -1.31 11.79 -16.01
N GLU A 206 -1.98 11.28 -17.02
CA GLU A 206 -3.41 11.46 -17.24
C GLU A 206 -4.27 10.43 -16.47
N ILE A 207 -3.64 9.46 -15.81
CA ILE A 207 -4.31 8.40 -15.07
C ILE A 207 -3.89 8.48 -13.61
N PHE A 208 -4.79 9.01 -12.78
CA PHE A 208 -4.54 9.26 -11.38
C PHE A 208 -5.82 9.17 -10.54
N ALA A 209 -5.64 9.00 -9.25
CA ALA A 209 -6.63 9.38 -8.25
C ALA A 209 -5.95 10.26 -7.19
N GLU A 210 -6.68 11.16 -6.57
CA GLU A 210 -6.13 12.08 -5.58
C GLU A 210 -7.12 12.28 -4.45
N ILE A 211 -6.62 12.10 -3.23
CA ILE A 211 -7.33 12.41 -1.99
C ILE A 211 -6.72 13.69 -1.43
N VAL A 212 -7.58 14.62 -1.03
CA VAL A 212 -7.20 15.88 -0.39
C VAL A 212 -7.84 15.93 0.99
N THR A 213 -7.01 16.13 2.02
CA THR A 213 -7.43 16.10 3.44
C THR A 213 -7.03 17.39 4.14
N ASP A 214 -7.82 17.80 5.13
CA ASP A 214 -7.56 18.99 5.95
C ASP A 214 -6.58 18.73 7.10
N GLU A 215 -6.27 19.78 7.85
CA GLU A 215 -5.32 19.78 8.96
C GLU A 215 -5.67 18.84 10.12
N ASN A 216 -6.91 18.35 10.16
CA ASN A 216 -7.41 17.47 11.21
C ASN A 216 -7.30 15.98 10.84
N GLU A 217 -6.81 15.63 9.64
CA GLU A 217 -6.72 14.26 9.08
C GLU A 217 -8.06 13.48 9.09
N ASN A 218 -9.16 14.12 9.48
CA ASN A 218 -10.45 13.49 9.77
C ASN A 218 -11.50 13.77 8.69
N GLU A 219 -11.27 14.76 7.84
CA GLU A 219 -12.20 15.13 6.78
C GLU A 219 -11.53 15.10 5.41
N THR A 220 -11.88 14.09 4.61
CA THR A 220 -11.63 14.09 3.17
C THR A 220 -12.39 15.26 2.55
N ILE A 221 -11.65 16.25 2.05
CA ILE A 221 -12.20 17.47 1.43
C ILE A 221 -12.64 17.16 -0.01
N SER A 222 -11.85 16.35 -0.72
CA SER A 222 -12.20 15.92 -2.08
C SER A 222 -11.52 14.61 -2.47
N PHE A 223 -12.17 13.90 -3.39
CA PHE A 223 -11.59 12.81 -4.15
C PHE A 223 -11.75 13.10 -5.64
N GLN A 224 -10.65 13.02 -6.39
CA GLN A 224 -10.67 13.17 -7.85
C GLN A 224 -10.09 11.91 -8.48
N LYS A 225 -10.71 11.44 -9.56
CA LYS A 225 -10.27 10.22 -10.26
C LYS A 225 -10.38 10.39 -11.77
N GLN A 226 -9.25 10.18 -12.45
CA GLN A 226 -9.18 9.94 -13.87
C GLN A 226 -8.51 8.57 -14.05
N TRP A 227 -9.29 7.51 -14.26
CA TRP A 227 -8.81 6.14 -14.21
C TRP A 227 -9.00 5.39 -15.52
N ILE A 228 -8.26 4.30 -15.68
CA ILE A 228 -8.49 3.35 -16.76
C ILE A 228 -9.77 2.57 -16.44
N LYS A 229 -10.76 2.61 -17.34
CA LYS A 229 -11.99 1.83 -17.24
C LYS A 229 -11.80 0.42 -17.80
#